data_AF-U6D2M6-F1
#
_entry.id   AF-U6D2M6-F1
#
_cell.length_a   1.000
_cell.length_b   1.000
_cell.length_c   1.000
_cell.angle_alpha   90.00
_cell.angle_beta   90.00
_cell.angle_gamma   90.00
#
_symmetry.space_group_name_H-M   'P 1'
#
loop_
_entity.id
_entity.type
_entity.pdbx_description
1 polymer ?
#
loop_
_entity_poly.entity_id
_entity_poly.type
_entity_poly.pdbx_seq_one_letter_code
_entity_poly.pdbx_strand_id
1 'polypeptide(L)'
;GITSLLANGVYSAAYPLHDGDYEGENVDFNDRKLLYQEWASYGVFYKYQPIDLVRKYFGEKIGLYFAWLGVYTQMLIPASVVGIIVFLYGCATVDENIPSMEMCDHRQNITMCPLCDKTCSYWKMSSACATARASHLFDNPATVFFSVFMALWAATFMEHWKRKQMRLRYHWDLTGFEEEEEAVKDHPRAEYEARVLEKSLRKESKNKETDKVKLTWRDRFPAYFTNLVSIVFMIAVTFAIVLGVIIYRISTAAALAMNSSPSVRSNIRVTVTATAVIINLVVIILLDEVYGCIARWLTKIEVPKTEKSFEERLIFKAFLLKFVNSYTPIFYVAFFKGRFVGRPGDYVYIFRSFRMEECAPGGCLMELCIQLSIIMLGKQLIQNNLFEIGIPKMKKFIRYLRLRRQSPPDHDPYVKRRQRYEEDYTLEPFAGLTPEYMEMII
;
A
#
# COMPACT_ATOMS: atom_id res chain seq x y z
N GLY A 1 -14.09 8.89 30.63
CA GLY A 1 -14.45 7.46 30.47
C GLY A 1 -13.22 6.57 30.42
N ILE A 2 -13.39 5.28 30.08
CA ILE A 2 -12.30 4.29 30.04
C ILE A 2 -11.13 4.68 29.11
N THR A 3 -11.42 5.39 28.01
CA THR A 3 -10.43 5.90 27.05
C THR A 3 -9.40 6.83 27.68
N SER A 4 -9.80 7.68 28.63
CA SER A 4 -8.89 8.57 29.36
C SER A 4 -8.03 7.78 30.35
N LEU A 5 -8.60 6.77 31.02
CA LEU A 5 -7.87 5.90 31.96
C LEU A 5 -6.82 5.03 31.26
N LEU A 6 -7.13 4.55 30.05
CA LEU A 6 -6.18 3.85 29.18
C LEU A 6 -5.08 4.79 28.70
N ALA A 7 -5.42 6.00 28.26
CA ALA A 7 -4.45 6.99 27.79
C ALA A 7 -3.48 7.45 28.90
N ASN A 8 -3.97 7.54 30.14
CA ASN A 8 -3.16 7.89 31.32
C ASN A 8 -2.35 6.73 31.88
N GLY A 9 -2.47 5.51 31.33
CA GLY A 9 -1.74 4.33 31.77
C GLY A 9 -2.23 3.73 33.10
N VAL A 10 -3.41 4.11 33.59
CA VAL A 10 -4.03 3.50 34.78
C VAL A 10 -4.51 2.08 34.46
N TYR A 11 -5.10 1.90 33.28
CA TYR A 11 -5.39 0.58 32.72
C TYR A 11 -4.40 0.25 31.62
N SER A 12 -3.92 -0.99 31.60
CA SER A 12 -3.00 -1.47 30.57
C SER A 12 -3.72 -1.87 29.27
N ALA A 13 -4.91 -2.46 29.37
CA ALA A 13 -5.68 -2.93 28.22
C ALA A 13 -7.15 -3.10 28.61
N ALA A 14 -8.05 -2.94 27.64
CA ALA A 14 -9.46 -3.28 27.74
C ALA A 14 -9.89 -3.92 26.43
N TYR A 15 -10.38 -5.17 26.47
CA TYR A 15 -10.73 -5.95 25.30
C TYR A 15 -11.83 -6.97 25.64
N PRO A 16 -12.70 -7.33 24.69
CA PRO A 16 -13.64 -8.44 24.85
C PRO A 16 -12.88 -9.77 24.80
N LEU A 17 -13.43 -10.79 25.46
CA LEU A 17 -12.87 -12.15 25.44
C LEU A 17 -13.41 -12.95 24.25
N HIS A 18 -12.58 -13.86 23.72
CA HIS A 18 -13.02 -14.83 22.74
C HIS A 18 -13.74 -16.02 23.40
N ASP A 19 -14.72 -16.62 22.70
CA ASP A 19 -15.52 -17.75 23.22
C ASP A 19 -14.69 -18.97 23.62
N GLY A 20 -13.56 -19.22 22.95
CA GLY A 20 -12.63 -20.29 23.28
C GLY A 20 -11.51 -20.44 22.26
N ASP A 21 -10.81 -21.57 22.33
CA ASP A 21 -9.69 -21.88 21.44
C ASP A 21 -10.18 -22.39 20.07
N TYR A 22 -9.36 -22.18 19.04
CA TYR A 22 -9.63 -22.59 17.66
C TYR A 22 -8.88 -23.88 17.29
N GLU A 23 -7.77 -24.21 17.97
CA GLU A 23 -6.99 -25.44 17.78
C GLU A 23 -7.24 -26.42 18.93
N GLY A 24 -7.57 -27.68 18.61
CA GLY A 24 -7.71 -28.76 19.60
C GLY A 24 -8.89 -29.71 19.33
N GLU A 25 -8.63 -31.02 19.44
CA GLU A 25 -9.62 -32.09 19.21
C GLU A 25 -10.71 -32.13 20.30
N ASN A 26 -10.36 -31.79 21.56
CA ASN A 26 -11.25 -31.84 22.72
C ASN A 26 -11.86 -30.48 23.11
N VAL A 27 -12.00 -29.56 22.14
CA VAL A 27 -12.61 -28.24 22.37
C VAL A 27 -14.08 -28.30 21.97
N ASP A 28 -14.96 -27.88 22.88
CA ASP A 28 -16.40 -27.72 22.66
C ASP A 28 -16.67 -26.90 21.38
N PHE A 29 -17.83 -27.14 20.76
CA PHE A 29 -18.18 -26.48 19.50
C PHE A 29 -18.34 -24.97 19.73
N ASN A 30 -17.40 -24.18 19.20
CA ASN A 30 -17.33 -22.73 19.34
C ASN A 30 -17.47 -22.03 17.98
N ASP A 31 -18.10 -20.86 17.95
CA ASP A 31 -18.25 -20.04 16.74
C ASP A 31 -16.87 -19.71 16.11
N ARG A 32 -15.83 -19.50 16.94
CA ARG A 32 -14.45 -19.28 16.49
C ARG A 32 -13.86 -20.49 15.74
N LYS A 33 -14.11 -21.71 16.24
CA LYS A 33 -13.60 -22.95 15.63
C LYS A 33 -14.32 -23.23 14.31
N LEU A 34 -15.63 -22.99 14.26
CA LEU A 34 -16.42 -23.08 13.03
C LEU A 34 -15.91 -22.08 11.97
N LEU A 35 -15.69 -20.81 12.34
CA LEU A 35 -15.14 -19.79 11.46
C LEU A 35 -13.74 -20.15 10.93
N TYR A 36 -12.90 -20.75 11.77
CA TYR A 36 -11.58 -21.20 11.34
C TYR A 36 -11.65 -22.33 10.30
N GLN A 37 -12.52 -23.31 10.52
CA GLN A 37 -12.68 -24.46 9.63
C GLN A 37 -13.36 -24.11 8.30
N GLU A 38 -14.38 -23.24 8.31
CA GLU A 38 -15.17 -22.94 7.11
C GLU A 38 -14.69 -21.71 6.33
N TRP A 39 -13.85 -20.85 6.92
CA TRP A 39 -13.47 -19.59 6.29
C TRP A 39 -11.98 -19.25 6.40
N ALA A 40 -11.39 -19.25 7.60
CA ALA A 40 -10.01 -18.77 7.80
C ALA A 40 -8.91 -19.82 7.53
N SER A 41 -9.24 -20.90 6.81
CA SER A 41 -8.31 -21.96 6.42
C SER A 41 -7.95 -21.88 4.94
N TYR A 42 -6.66 -21.97 4.61
CA TYR A 42 -6.17 -21.91 3.22
C TYR A 42 -6.80 -22.95 2.29
N GLY A 43 -7.18 -24.12 2.82
CA GLY A 43 -7.83 -25.19 2.05
C GLY A 43 -9.26 -24.89 1.60
N VAL A 44 -9.88 -23.79 2.08
CA VAL A 44 -11.30 -23.48 1.89
C VAL A 44 -11.52 -22.22 1.03
N PHE A 45 -10.49 -21.79 0.30
CA PHE A 45 -10.53 -20.58 -0.53
C PHE A 45 -11.61 -20.59 -1.65
N TYR A 46 -12.10 -21.77 -2.04
CA TYR A 46 -13.08 -21.94 -3.11
C TYR A 46 -14.54 -21.77 -2.65
N LYS A 47 -14.82 -21.80 -1.33
CA LYS A 47 -16.18 -21.65 -0.80
C LYS A 47 -16.59 -20.17 -0.77
N TYR A 48 -17.90 -19.92 -0.80
CA TYR A 48 -18.44 -18.59 -0.54
C TYR A 48 -18.17 -18.18 0.91
N GLN A 49 -17.87 -16.90 1.11
CA GLN A 49 -17.58 -16.35 2.44
C GLN A 49 -18.86 -16.30 3.30
N PRO A 50 -18.84 -16.83 4.55
CA PRO A 50 -19.98 -16.81 5.46
C PRO A 50 -20.11 -15.45 6.17
N ILE A 51 -20.50 -14.41 5.42
CA ILE A 51 -20.53 -13.01 5.90
C ILE A 51 -21.39 -12.81 7.15
N ASP A 52 -22.50 -13.54 7.28
CA ASP A 52 -23.40 -13.37 8.42
C ASP A 52 -22.81 -13.96 9.72
N LEU A 53 -22.00 -15.03 9.60
CA LEU A 53 -21.29 -15.62 10.73
C LEU A 53 -20.10 -14.74 11.15
N VAL A 54 -19.37 -14.19 10.19
CA VAL A 54 -18.30 -13.20 10.43
C VAL A 54 -18.88 -11.97 11.13
N ARG A 55 -20.03 -11.46 10.66
CA ARG A 55 -20.75 -10.36 11.31
C ARG A 55 -21.14 -10.71 12.75
N LYS A 56 -21.73 -11.89 12.98
CA LYS A 56 -22.16 -12.31 14.32
C LYS A 56 -20.99 -12.31 15.32
N TYR A 57 -19.81 -12.71 14.88
CA TYR A 57 -18.64 -12.86 15.75
C TYR A 57 -17.80 -11.58 15.90
N PHE A 58 -17.57 -10.86 14.80
CA PHE A 58 -16.67 -9.69 14.77
C PHE A 58 -17.39 -8.34 14.70
N GLY A 59 -18.71 -8.34 14.52
CA GLY A 59 -19.52 -7.15 14.31
C GLY A 59 -19.56 -6.68 12.85
N GLU A 60 -20.32 -5.61 12.63
CA GLU A 60 -20.71 -5.13 11.30
C GLU A 60 -19.56 -4.47 10.56
N LYS A 61 -18.63 -3.80 11.26
CA LYS A 61 -17.45 -3.16 10.63
C LYS A 61 -16.56 -4.16 9.89
N ILE A 62 -16.21 -5.25 10.57
CA ILE A 62 -15.35 -6.31 10.02
C ILE A 62 -16.13 -7.12 8.98
N GLY A 63 -17.41 -7.43 9.25
CA GLY A 63 -18.29 -8.07 8.28
C GLY A 63 -18.42 -7.30 6.97
N LEU A 64 -18.54 -5.96 7.03
CA LEU A 64 -18.64 -5.11 5.85
C LEU A 64 -17.34 -5.08 5.03
N TYR A 65 -16.18 -5.10 5.69
CA TYR A 65 -14.88 -5.20 5.02
C TYR A 65 -14.76 -6.48 4.20
N PHE A 66 -15.05 -7.64 4.80
CA PHE A 66 -14.99 -8.91 4.07
C PHE A 66 -16.06 -9.01 2.98
N ALA A 67 -17.24 -8.43 3.21
CA ALA A 67 -18.26 -8.34 2.16
C ALA A 67 -17.80 -7.48 0.97
N TRP A 68 -17.12 -6.36 1.20
CA TRP A 68 -16.51 -5.54 0.16
C TRP A 68 -15.42 -6.29 -0.60
N LEU A 69 -14.51 -6.93 0.15
CA LEU A 69 -13.41 -7.71 -0.42
C LEU A 69 -13.94 -8.85 -1.31
N GLY A 70 -14.96 -9.58 -0.86
CA GLY A 70 -15.58 -10.66 -1.63
C GLY A 70 -16.21 -10.17 -2.94
N VAL A 71 -16.90 -9.03 -2.93
CA VAL A 71 -17.45 -8.41 -4.16
C VAL A 71 -16.35 -7.95 -5.09
N TYR A 72 -15.29 -7.35 -4.55
CA TYR A 72 -14.13 -6.91 -5.32
C TYR A 72 -13.46 -8.09 -6.03
N THR A 73 -13.17 -9.19 -5.31
CA THR A 73 -12.62 -10.42 -5.87
C THR A 73 -13.55 -11.02 -6.93
N GLN A 74 -14.86 -11.08 -6.67
CA GLN A 74 -15.82 -11.63 -7.64
C GLN A 74 -15.85 -10.81 -8.94
N MET A 75 -15.79 -9.47 -8.85
CA MET A 75 -15.76 -8.60 -10.02
C MET A 75 -14.42 -8.62 -10.75
N LEU A 76 -13.31 -8.96 -10.09
CA LEU A 76 -12.02 -9.14 -10.76
C LEU A 76 -11.96 -10.39 -11.67
N ILE A 77 -12.81 -11.39 -11.44
CA ILE A 77 -12.86 -12.61 -12.27
C ILE A 77 -13.16 -12.31 -13.75
N PRO A 78 -14.24 -11.60 -14.13
CA PRO A 78 -14.48 -11.26 -15.54
C PRO A 78 -13.37 -10.36 -16.10
N ALA A 79 -12.80 -9.47 -15.30
CA ALA A 79 -11.70 -8.62 -15.74
C ALA A 79 -10.42 -9.41 -16.05
N SER A 80 -10.09 -10.42 -15.23
CA SER A 80 -8.93 -11.28 -15.47
C SER A 80 -9.14 -12.20 -16.67
N VAL A 81 -10.34 -12.75 -16.87
CA VAL A 81 -10.67 -13.56 -18.04
C VAL A 81 -10.49 -12.76 -19.33
N VAL A 82 -11.05 -11.54 -19.42
CA VAL A 82 -10.89 -10.68 -20.59
C VAL A 82 -9.41 -10.29 -20.77
N GLY A 83 -8.69 -9.98 -19.69
CA GLY A 83 -7.26 -9.67 -19.73
C GLY A 83 -6.42 -10.82 -20.28
N ILE A 84 -6.68 -12.07 -19.87
CA ILE A 84 -5.99 -13.26 -20.39
C ILE A 84 -6.30 -13.46 -21.88
N ILE A 85 -7.55 -13.27 -22.31
CA ILE A 85 -7.93 -13.37 -23.73
C ILE A 85 -7.16 -12.36 -24.58
N VAL A 86 -7.08 -11.10 -24.12
CA VAL A 86 -6.34 -10.03 -24.82
C VAL A 86 -4.84 -10.32 -24.84
N PHE A 87 -4.28 -10.87 -23.77
CA PHE A 87 -2.88 -11.28 -23.72
C PHE A 87 -2.57 -12.45 -24.67
N LEU A 88 -3.44 -13.47 -24.71
CA LEU A 88 -3.31 -14.60 -25.64
C LEU A 88 -3.46 -14.17 -27.10
N TYR A 89 -4.34 -13.21 -27.39
CA TYR A 89 -4.44 -12.58 -28.71
C TYR A 89 -3.13 -11.87 -29.09
N GLY A 90 -2.52 -11.15 -28.13
CA GLY A 90 -1.19 -10.57 -28.29
C GLY A 90 -0.15 -11.62 -28.65
N CYS A 91 -0.08 -12.73 -27.90
CA CYS A 91 0.82 -13.85 -28.18
C CYS A 91 0.63 -14.45 -29.59
N ALA A 92 -0.63 -14.64 -30.02
CA ALA A 92 -0.93 -15.23 -31.32
C ALA A 92 -0.52 -14.32 -32.50
N THR A 93 -0.53 -13.00 -32.31
CA THR A 93 -0.27 -12.01 -33.37
C THR A 93 1.17 -11.47 -33.36
N VAL A 94 2.04 -11.94 -32.46
CA VAL A 94 3.45 -11.46 -32.35
C VAL A 94 4.23 -11.64 -33.66
N ASP A 95 4.06 -12.77 -34.34
CA ASP A 95 4.85 -13.10 -35.53
C ASP A 95 4.28 -12.51 -36.83
N GLU A 96 3.04 -11.99 -36.79
CA GLU A 96 2.36 -11.39 -37.96
C GLU A 96 2.58 -9.88 -38.06
N ASN A 97 3.11 -9.25 -37.02
CA ASN A 97 3.22 -7.80 -36.94
C ASN A 97 4.42 -7.25 -37.75
N ILE A 98 4.12 -6.45 -38.76
CA ILE A 98 5.08 -5.91 -39.75
C ILE A 98 6.21 -5.09 -39.09
N PRO A 99 5.94 -4.11 -38.19
CA PRO A 99 7.00 -3.31 -37.57
C PRO A 99 7.99 -4.13 -36.73
N SER A 100 7.52 -5.14 -36.00
CA SER A 100 8.43 -6.04 -35.27
C SER A 100 9.27 -6.89 -36.21
N MET A 101 8.70 -7.32 -37.34
CA MET A 101 9.45 -8.09 -38.34
C MET A 101 10.50 -7.23 -39.05
N GLU A 102 10.21 -5.97 -39.36
CA GLU A 102 11.18 -5.01 -39.91
C GLU A 102 12.35 -4.75 -38.95
N MET A 103 12.06 -4.59 -37.65
CA MET A 103 13.12 -4.44 -36.63
C MET A 103 13.98 -5.70 -36.48
N CYS A 104 13.40 -6.88 -36.71
CA CYS A 104 14.08 -8.17 -36.64
C CYS A 104 14.80 -8.56 -37.94
N ASP A 105 14.60 -7.85 -39.05
CA ASP A 105 15.24 -8.19 -40.32
C ASP A 105 16.74 -7.85 -40.31
N HIS A 106 17.57 -8.89 -40.36
CA HIS A 106 19.03 -8.75 -40.40
C HIS A 106 19.57 -8.18 -41.72
N ARG A 107 18.76 -8.18 -42.80
CA ARG A 107 19.17 -7.62 -44.10
C ARG A 107 19.28 -6.10 -44.04
N GLN A 108 18.48 -5.46 -43.20
CA GLN A 108 18.54 -4.04 -42.96
C GLN A 108 19.68 -3.74 -41.96
N ASN A 109 20.87 -3.42 -42.47
CA ASN A 109 22.06 -3.06 -41.68
C ASN A 109 21.95 -1.65 -41.05
N ILE A 110 20.84 -1.37 -40.37
CA ILE A 110 20.59 -0.06 -39.76
C ILE A 110 21.36 0.05 -38.44
N THR A 111 22.29 1.01 -38.39
CA THR A 111 23.10 1.33 -37.21
C THR A 111 22.50 2.50 -36.44
N MET A 112 22.27 2.30 -35.14
CA MET A 112 21.71 3.29 -34.23
C MET A 112 22.81 4.02 -33.47
N CYS A 113 22.53 5.27 -33.09
CA CYS A 113 23.44 6.10 -32.31
C CYS A 113 23.71 5.51 -30.91
N PRO A 114 24.89 5.78 -30.33
CA PRO A 114 25.18 5.38 -28.96
C PRO A 114 24.30 6.14 -27.97
N LEU A 115 23.81 5.41 -26.97
CA LEU A 115 22.91 5.91 -25.92
C LEU A 115 23.65 6.65 -24.78
N CYS A 116 24.98 6.74 -24.87
CA CYS A 116 25.83 7.29 -23.81
C CYS A 116 26.98 8.13 -24.39
N ASP A 117 27.48 9.07 -23.61
CA ASP A 117 28.39 10.12 -24.11
C ASP A 117 29.84 9.67 -24.32
N LYS A 118 30.36 8.68 -23.55
CA LYS A 118 31.79 8.32 -23.62
C LYS A 118 32.10 6.87 -23.98
N THR A 119 31.46 5.90 -23.34
CA THR A 119 31.88 4.47 -23.39
C THR A 119 30.88 3.55 -24.09
N CYS A 120 30.01 4.06 -24.95
CA CYS A 120 29.00 3.27 -25.65
C CYS A 120 29.29 3.19 -27.15
N SER A 121 29.29 1.97 -27.69
CA SER A 121 29.44 1.73 -29.13
C SER A 121 28.12 1.92 -29.87
N TYR A 122 28.19 2.16 -31.18
CA TYR A 122 27.05 2.00 -32.07
C TYR A 122 26.49 0.58 -31.95
N TRP A 123 25.17 0.45 -32.09
CA TRP A 123 24.47 -0.82 -31.97
C TRP A 123 23.54 -1.02 -33.17
N LYS A 124 23.28 -2.28 -33.52
CA LYS A 124 22.42 -2.64 -34.66
C LYS A 124 20.96 -2.73 -34.21
N MET A 125 20.02 -2.28 -35.04
CA MET A 125 18.59 -2.35 -34.70
C MET A 125 18.11 -3.79 -34.41
N SER A 126 18.61 -4.77 -35.17
CA SER A 126 18.22 -6.18 -35.02
C SER A 126 18.59 -6.81 -33.67
N SER A 127 19.50 -6.23 -32.89
CA SER A 127 19.76 -6.72 -31.53
C SER A 127 18.62 -6.42 -30.55
N ALA A 128 17.72 -5.47 -30.87
CA ALA A 128 16.55 -5.11 -30.07
C ALA A 128 15.27 -5.87 -30.47
N CYS A 129 15.36 -6.86 -31.36
CA CYS A 129 14.24 -7.65 -31.85
C CYS A 129 13.39 -8.26 -30.71
N ALA A 130 14.03 -8.87 -29.70
CA ALA A 130 13.33 -9.49 -28.58
C ALA A 130 12.50 -8.47 -27.78
N THR A 131 13.04 -7.27 -27.55
CA THR A 131 12.32 -6.20 -26.85
C THR A 131 11.18 -5.61 -27.68
N ALA A 132 11.32 -5.56 -29.01
CA ALA A 132 10.26 -5.10 -29.91
C ALA A 132 9.08 -6.10 -29.96
N ARG A 133 9.38 -7.41 -30.06
CA ARG A 133 8.35 -8.47 -29.99
C ARG A 133 7.62 -8.48 -28.65
N ALA A 134 8.36 -8.33 -27.55
CA ALA A 134 7.77 -8.23 -26.23
C ALA A 134 6.91 -6.96 -26.08
N SER A 135 7.29 -5.83 -26.69
CA SER A 135 6.49 -4.60 -26.66
C SER A 135 5.13 -4.78 -27.35
N HIS A 136 5.10 -5.45 -28.52
CA HIS A 136 3.85 -5.75 -29.23
C HIS A 136 2.89 -6.65 -28.42
N LEU A 137 3.40 -7.50 -27.53
CA LEU A 137 2.56 -8.32 -26.65
C LEU A 137 1.64 -7.47 -25.76
N PHE A 138 2.14 -6.31 -25.32
CA PHE A 138 1.41 -5.37 -24.45
C PHE A 138 0.79 -4.20 -25.22
N ASP A 139 1.38 -3.80 -26.34
CA ASP A 139 0.90 -2.72 -27.21
C ASP A 139 0.24 -3.31 -28.47
N ASN A 140 -0.92 -3.93 -28.27
CA ASN A 140 -1.72 -4.51 -29.34
C ASN A 140 -3.06 -3.76 -29.49
N PRO A 141 -3.72 -3.81 -30.67
CA PRO A 141 -5.00 -3.14 -30.86
C PRO A 141 -6.10 -3.57 -29.87
N ALA A 142 -6.03 -4.80 -29.34
CA ALA A 142 -6.98 -5.32 -28.37
C ALA A 142 -6.80 -4.71 -26.96
N THR A 143 -5.63 -4.18 -26.60
CA THR A 143 -5.42 -3.48 -25.32
C THR A 143 -6.16 -2.14 -25.27
N VAL A 144 -6.39 -1.51 -26.42
CA VAL A 144 -7.28 -0.33 -26.51
C VAL A 144 -8.70 -0.70 -26.12
N PHE A 145 -9.23 -1.81 -26.66
CA PHE A 145 -10.53 -2.34 -26.25
C PHE A 145 -10.56 -2.67 -24.74
N PHE A 146 -9.50 -3.31 -24.23
CA PHE A 146 -9.37 -3.62 -22.81
C PHE A 146 -9.40 -2.36 -21.93
N SER A 147 -8.79 -1.25 -22.36
CA SER A 147 -8.79 0.01 -21.60
C SER A 147 -10.21 0.58 -21.42
N VAL A 148 -11.04 0.54 -22.48
CA VAL A 148 -12.44 0.97 -22.43
C VAL A 148 -13.25 0.02 -21.56
N PHE A 149 -13.04 -1.29 -21.70
CA PHE A 149 -13.67 -2.29 -20.85
C PHE A 149 -13.35 -2.07 -19.37
N MET A 150 -12.08 -1.79 -19.01
CA MET A 150 -11.67 -1.54 -17.63
C MET A 150 -12.32 -0.28 -17.03
N ALA A 151 -12.51 0.78 -17.83
CA ALA A 151 -13.21 1.97 -17.40
C ALA A 151 -14.70 1.69 -17.09
N LEU A 152 -15.38 0.94 -17.97
CA LEU A 152 -16.78 0.51 -17.76
C LEU A 152 -16.91 -0.48 -16.60
N TRP A 153 -15.94 -1.37 -16.44
CA TRP A 153 -15.86 -2.31 -15.32
C TRP A 153 -15.78 -1.57 -14.00
N ALA A 154 -14.92 -0.55 -13.87
CA ALA A 154 -14.77 0.24 -12.66
C ALA A 154 -16.08 0.96 -12.27
N ALA A 155 -16.77 1.56 -13.25
CA ALA A 155 -18.08 2.17 -13.03
C ALA A 155 -19.13 1.14 -12.58
N THR A 156 -19.17 -0.03 -13.23
CA THR A 156 -20.10 -1.11 -12.91
C THR A 156 -19.82 -1.70 -11.52
N PHE A 157 -18.55 -1.86 -11.16
CA PHE A 157 -18.12 -2.31 -9.83
C PHE A 157 -18.62 -1.36 -8.74
N MET A 158 -18.43 -0.04 -8.92
CA MET A 158 -18.88 0.95 -7.93
C MET A 158 -20.40 0.92 -7.74
N GLU A 159 -21.18 0.83 -8.82
CA GLU A 159 -22.64 0.73 -8.73
C GLU A 159 -23.12 -0.61 -8.15
N HIS A 160 -22.45 -1.71 -8.50
CA HIS A 160 -22.74 -3.02 -7.92
C HIS A 160 -22.46 -3.04 -6.41
N TRP A 161 -21.34 -2.47 -5.98
CA TRP A 161 -20.99 -2.35 -4.57
C TRP A 161 -22.03 -1.52 -3.81
N LYS A 162 -22.41 -0.33 -4.31
CA LYS A 162 -23.48 0.49 -3.67
C LYS A 162 -24.78 -0.30 -3.50
N ARG A 163 -25.21 -1.05 -4.52
CA ARG A 163 -26.42 -1.89 -4.45
C ARG A 163 -26.28 -3.01 -3.42
N LYS A 164 -25.12 -3.68 -3.36
CA LYS A 164 -24.85 -4.73 -2.37
C LYS A 164 -24.79 -4.16 -0.95
N GLN A 165 -24.12 -3.03 -0.76
CA GLN A 165 -24.05 -2.31 0.51
C GLN A 165 -25.45 -1.95 1.02
N MET A 166 -26.34 -1.45 0.16
CA MET A 166 -27.73 -1.17 0.54
C MET A 166 -28.52 -2.42 0.93
N ARG A 167 -28.32 -3.55 0.23
CA ARG A 167 -28.95 -4.82 0.60
C ARG A 167 -28.46 -5.32 1.96
N LEU A 168 -27.15 -5.23 2.22
CA LEU A 168 -26.56 -5.59 3.51
C LEU A 168 -27.05 -4.66 4.62
N ARG A 169 -27.14 -3.36 4.36
CA ARG A 169 -27.70 -2.39 5.31
C ARG A 169 -29.12 -2.76 5.73
N TYR A 170 -29.95 -3.18 4.78
CA TYR A 170 -31.31 -3.65 5.06
C TYR A 170 -31.31 -4.98 5.81
N HIS A 171 -30.56 -5.99 5.35
CA HIS A 171 -30.55 -7.31 5.97
C HIS A 171 -29.94 -7.31 7.38
N TRP A 172 -29.06 -6.35 7.65
CA TRP A 172 -28.42 -6.19 8.94
C TRP A 172 -29.12 -5.17 9.85
N ASP A 173 -30.31 -4.68 9.45
CA ASP A 173 -31.11 -3.70 10.21
C ASP A 173 -30.29 -2.47 10.66
N LEU A 174 -29.37 -2.01 9.80
CA LEU A 174 -28.49 -0.87 10.05
C LEU A 174 -29.15 0.50 9.74
N THR A 175 -30.47 0.54 9.64
CA THR A 175 -31.23 1.78 9.44
C THR A 175 -31.39 2.50 10.79
N GLY A 176 -30.63 3.57 11.01
CA GLY A 176 -30.62 4.36 12.27
C GLY A 176 -29.36 4.17 13.12
N PHE A 177 -28.58 3.11 12.90
CA PHE A 177 -27.33 2.84 13.62
C PHE A 177 -26.25 3.93 13.43
N GLU A 178 -26.27 4.63 12.28
CA GLU A 178 -25.38 5.76 12.03
C GLU A 178 -25.58 6.89 13.04
N GLU A 179 -26.81 7.18 13.46
CA GLU A 179 -27.11 8.27 14.41
C GLU A 179 -26.65 7.92 15.84
N GLU A 180 -26.85 6.66 16.26
CA GLU A 180 -26.39 6.17 17.56
C GLU A 180 -24.86 6.04 17.63
N GLU A 181 -24.22 5.51 16.59
CA GLU A 181 -22.77 5.41 16.52
C GLU A 181 -22.12 6.80 16.39
N GLU A 182 -22.76 7.74 15.69
CA GLU A 182 -22.31 9.13 15.58
C GLU A 182 -22.48 9.86 16.92
N ALA A 183 -23.53 9.60 17.70
CA ALA A 183 -23.68 10.12 19.06
C ALA A 183 -22.61 9.58 20.03
N VAL A 184 -22.24 8.30 19.91
CA VAL A 184 -21.13 7.71 20.70
C VAL A 184 -19.78 8.27 20.24
N LYS A 185 -19.54 8.42 18.92
CA LYS A 185 -18.30 8.98 18.34
C LYS A 185 -18.16 10.50 18.48
N ASP A 186 -19.24 11.24 18.76
CA ASP A 186 -19.21 12.68 19.05
C ASP A 186 -18.72 12.97 20.48
N HIS A 187 -18.50 11.93 21.30
CA HIS A 187 -17.73 12.11 22.55
C HIS A 187 -16.34 12.66 22.22
N PRO A 188 -15.98 13.84 22.77
CA PRO A 188 -14.70 14.45 22.48
C PRO A 188 -13.56 13.56 22.96
N ARG A 189 -12.52 13.45 22.14
CA ARG A 189 -11.35 12.62 22.45
C ARG A 189 -10.66 13.12 23.71
N ALA A 190 -10.15 12.21 24.55
CA ALA A 190 -9.48 12.57 25.81
C ALA A 190 -8.29 13.55 25.61
N GLU A 191 -7.55 13.41 24.50
CA GLU A 191 -6.46 14.35 24.15
C GLU A 191 -6.98 15.76 23.80
N TYR A 192 -8.17 15.86 23.20
CA TYR A 192 -8.83 17.13 22.94
C TYR A 192 -9.32 17.76 24.25
N GLU A 193 -9.96 16.97 25.12
CA GLU A 193 -10.40 17.42 26.44
C GLU A 193 -9.25 17.89 27.32
N ALA A 194 -8.11 17.18 27.33
CA ALA A 194 -6.92 17.56 28.08
C ALA A 194 -6.36 18.93 27.62
N ARG A 195 -6.30 19.16 26.30
CA ARG A 195 -5.83 20.45 25.75
C ARG A 195 -6.82 21.59 26.02
N VAL A 196 -8.13 21.29 26.03
CA VAL A 196 -9.16 22.26 26.44
C VAL A 196 -9.02 22.59 27.92
N LEU A 197 -8.80 21.60 28.79
CA LEU A 197 -8.57 21.77 30.22
C LEU A 197 -7.32 22.60 30.51
N GLU A 198 -6.22 22.33 29.82
CA GLU A 198 -4.99 23.12 29.94
C GLU A 198 -5.24 24.59 29.59
N LYS A 199 -6.02 24.82 28.51
CA LYS A 199 -6.39 26.18 28.09
C LYS A 199 -7.33 26.85 29.09
N SER A 200 -8.29 26.12 29.68
CA SER A 200 -9.18 26.69 30.70
C SER A 200 -8.42 27.06 31.97
N LEU A 201 -7.51 26.19 32.45
CA LEU A 201 -6.64 26.48 33.60
C LEU A 201 -5.76 27.72 33.35
N ARG A 202 -5.18 27.84 32.15
CA ARG A 202 -4.36 29.01 31.77
C ARG A 202 -5.19 30.30 31.66
N LYS A 203 -6.49 30.20 31.34
CA LYS A 203 -7.41 31.33 31.26
C LYS A 203 -7.95 31.72 32.64
N GLU A 204 -8.25 30.76 33.51
CA GLU A 204 -8.59 31.02 34.94
C GLU A 204 -7.46 31.71 35.68
N SER A 205 -6.20 31.38 35.38
CA SER A 205 -5.04 32.11 35.90
C SER A 205 -4.96 33.59 35.45
N LYS A 206 -5.68 33.97 34.39
CA LYS A 206 -5.62 35.33 33.79
C LYS A 206 -6.92 36.12 33.89
N ASN A 207 -8.10 35.49 33.99
CA ASN A 207 -9.41 36.14 34.21
C ASN A 207 -10.46 35.12 34.73
N LYS A 208 -11.30 35.59 35.67
CA LYS A 208 -12.28 34.81 36.47
C LYS A 208 -13.63 34.56 35.77
N GLU A 209 -13.67 34.42 34.44
CA GLU A 209 -14.94 34.18 33.72
C GLU A 209 -15.09 32.73 33.24
N THR A 210 -16.13 32.09 33.75
CA THR A 210 -16.61 30.73 33.51
C THR A 210 -17.38 30.64 32.20
N ASP A 211 -16.71 30.91 31.07
CA ASP A 211 -17.31 30.70 29.75
C ASP A 211 -16.77 29.42 29.11
N LYS A 212 -17.63 28.61 28.48
CA LYS A 212 -17.24 27.31 27.89
C LYS A 212 -16.16 27.53 26.83
N VAL A 213 -14.89 27.28 27.19
CA VAL A 213 -13.73 27.56 26.34
C VAL A 213 -13.70 26.59 25.15
N LYS A 214 -14.27 26.99 24.01
CA LYS A 214 -14.04 26.29 22.74
C LYS A 214 -12.67 26.70 22.17
N LEU A 215 -11.93 25.75 21.59
CA LEU A 215 -10.73 26.07 20.78
C LEU A 215 -11.16 26.93 19.58
N THR A 216 -10.76 28.19 19.55
CA THR A 216 -11.10 29.18 18.53
C THR A 216 -10.31 28.94 17.23
N TRP A 217 -10.84 29.39 16.09
CA TRP A 217 -10.19 29.27 14.77
C TRP A 217 -8.75 29.81 14.73
N ARG A 218 -8.45 30.84 15.53
CA ARG A 218 -7.10 31.43 15.66
C ARG A 218 -6.06 30.49 16.27
N ASP A 219 -6.46 29.54 17.12
CA ASP A 219 -5.54 28.57 17.72
C ASP A 219 -5.32 27.35 16.83
N ARG A 220 -6.27 27.04 15.94
CA ARG A 220 -6.16 25.94 14.97
C ARG A 220 -5.48 26.36 13.68
N PHE A 221 -5.49 27.65 13.33
CA PHE A 221 -4.85 28.16 12.11
C PHE A 221 -3.35 27.81 12.01
N PRO A 222 -2.52 27.95 13.08
CA PRO A 222 -1.14 27.51 13.05
C PRO A 222 -1.01 26.00 12.81
N ALA A 223 -1.89 25.18 13.40
CA ALA A 223 -1.88 23.73 13.22
C ALA A 223 -2.30 23.31 11.79
N TYR A 224 -3.26 24.00 11.18
CA TYR A 224 -3.62 23.78 9.78
C TYR A 224 -2.52 24.23 8.82
N PHE A 225 -1.85 25.35 9.12
CA PHE A 225 -0.76 25.87 8.32
C PHE A 225 0.48 24.95 8.39
N THR A 226 0.89 24.50 9.59
CA THR A 226 2.00 23.55 9.74
C THR A 226 1.70 22.22 9.07
N ASN A 227 0.44 21.79 9.06
CA ASN A 227 -0.01 20.60 8.36
C ASN A 227 0.03 20.75 6.84
N LEU A 228 -0.45 21.87 6.29
CA LEU A 228 -0.35 22.14 4.86
C LEU A 228 1.13 22.19 4.43
N VAL A 229 1.96 22.91 5.17
CA VAL A 229 3.41 23.01 4.90
C VAL A 229 4.08 21.64 5.03
N SER A 230 3.71 20.83 6.03
CA SER A 230 4.25 19.49 6.21
C SER A 230 3.85 18.57 5.05
N ILE A 231 2.59 18.56 4.62
CA ILE A 231 2.16 17.73 3.47
C ILE A 231 2.88 18.15 2.19
N VAL A 232 2.97 19.46 1.91
CA VAL A 232 3.68 19.97 0.72
C VAL A 232 5.17 19.61 0.77
N PHE A 233 5.80 19.75 1.94
CA PHE A 233 7.19 19.34 2.14
C PHE A 233 7.37 17.83 1.89
N MET A 234 6.44 17.00 2.35
CA MET A 234 6.53 15.55 2.18
C MET A 234 6.33 15.12 0.72
N ILE A 235 5.45 15.80 -0.02
CA ILE A 235 5.33 15.64 -1.47
C ILE A 235 6.64 16.06 -2.15
N ALA A 236 7.24 17.18 -1.75
CA ALA A 236 8.54 17.59 -2.30
C ALA A 236 9.64 16.56 -2.01
N VAL A 237 9.63 15.94 -0.82
CA VAL A 237 10.55 14.84 -0.46
C VAL A 237 10.34 13.62 -1.35
N THR A 238 9.09 13.22 -1.65
CA THR A 238 8.85 12.11 -2.61
C THR A 238 9.45 12.41 -3.98
N PHE A 239 9.28 13.62 -4.51
CA PHE A 239 9.89 14.02 -5.77
C PHE A 239 11.42 14.03 -5.71
N ALA A 240 12.00 14.51 -4.60
CA ALA A 240 13.45 14.49 -4.39
C ALA A 240 14.01 13.07 -4.34
N ILE A 241 13.30 12.13 -3.73
CA ILE A 241 13.72 10.73 -3.67
C ILE A 241 13.63 10.06 -5.04
N VAL A 242 12.55 10.31 -5.81
CA VAL A 242 12.45 9.81 -7.19
C VAL A 242 13.58 10.38 -8.05
N LEU A 243 13.88 11.68 -7.94
CA LEU A 243 15.04 12.28 -8.58
C LEU A 243 16.36 11.64 -8.11
N GLY A 244 16.48 11.31 -6.82
CA GLY A 244 17.62 10.58 -6.27
C GLY A 244 17.80 9.18 -6.86
N VAL A 245 16.72 8.41 -7.02
CA VAL A 245 16.74 7.08 -7.66
C VAL A 245 17.11 7.19 -9.13
N ILE A 246 16.63 8.23 -9.83
CA ILE A 246 17.00 8.53 -11.22
C ILE A 246 18.51 8.82 -11.33
N ILE A 247 19.04 9.69 -10.45
CA ILE A 247 20.48 10.01 -10.43
C ILE A 247 21.30 8.74 -10.10
N TYR A 248 20.83 7.91 -9.18
CA TYR A 248 21.44 6.61 -8.88
C TYR A 248 21.46 5.69 -10.11
N ARG A 249 20.36 5.60 -10.87
CA ARG A 249 20.31 4.85 -12.13
C ARG A 249 21.34 5.36 -13.14
N ILE A 250 21.41 6.68 -13.33
CA ILE A 250 22.31 7.30 -14.31
C ILE A 250 23.77 7.05 -13.93
N SER A 251 24.12 7.23 -12.65
CA SER A 251 25.48 7.03 -12.14
C SER A 251 25.92 5.57 -12.17
N THR A 252 25.04 4.63 -11.81
CA THR A 252 25.36 3.19 -11.89
C THR A 252 25.47 2.69 -13.31
N ALA A 253 24.60 3.15 -14.22
CA ALA A 253 24.71 2.85 -15.65
C ALA A 253 26.06 3.33 -16.21
N ALA A 254 26.48 4.54 -15.85
CA ALA A 254 27.77 5.07 -16.25
C ALA A 254 28.95 4.27 -15.66
N ALA A 255 28.89 3.90 -14.38
CA ALA A 255 29.93 3.13 -13.71
C ALA A 255 30.08 1.71 -14.28
N LEU A 256 28.97 1.01 -14.55
CA LEU A 256 28.96 -0.33 -15.15
C LEU A 256 29.43 -0.32 -16.61
N ALA A 257 29.18 0.77 -17.35
CA ALA A 257 29.72 0.96 -18.70
C ALA A 257 31.25 1.11 -18.73
N MET A 258 31.86 1.56 -17.62
CA MET A 258 33.31 1.69 -17.46
C MET A 258 33.99 0.39 -17.00
N ASN A 259 33.24 -0.64 -16.60
CA ASN A 259 33.80 -1.90 -16.13
C ASN A 259 34.44 -2.69 -17.30
N SER A 260 35.63 -3.23 -17.07
CA SER A 260 36.49 -3.90 -18.05
C SER A 260 36.09 -5.36 -18.34
N SER A 261 35.17 -5.95 -17.58
CA SER A 261 34.72 -7.34 -17.77
C SER A 261 33.66 -7.49 -18.89
N PRO A 262 33.90 -8.29 -19.94
CA PRO A 262 33.01 -8.39 -21.10
C PRO A 262 31.65 -9.03 -20.80
N SER A 263 31.58 -9.95 -19.82
CA SER A 263 30.33 -10.59 -19.39
C SER A 263 29.38 -9.66 -18.63
N VAL A 264 29.95 -8.69 -17.89
CA VAL A 264 29.17 -7.63 -17.25
C VAL A 264 28.71 -6.64 -18.31
N ARG A 265 29.54 -6.35 -19.32
CA ARG A 265 29.24 -5.43 -20.43
C ARG A 265 28.05 -5.87 -21.31
N SER A 266 27.91 -7.17 -21.58
CA SER A 266 26.81 -7.68 -22.42
C SER A 266 25.44 -7.62 -21.72
N ASN A 267 25.41 -7.73 -20.40
CA ASN A 267 24.17 -7.77 -19.60
C ASN A 267 23.90 -6.48 -18.80
N ILE A 268 24.69 -5.41 -18.98
CA ILE A 268 24.57 -4.14 -18.20
C ILE A 268 23.12 -3.68 -18.12
N ARG A 269 22.40 -3.68 -19.24
CA ARG A 269 21.06 -3.12 -19.29
C ARG A 269 20.07 -3.86 -18.41
N VAL A 270 20.05 -5.19 -18.47
CA VAL A 270 19.15 -6.02 -17.66
C VAL A 270 19.53 -5.90 -16.19
N THR A 271 20.83 -5.96 -15.87
CA THR A 271 21.30 -5.84 -14.50
C THR A 271 20.97 -4.47 -13.89
N VAL A 272 21.24 -3.37 -14.60
CA VAL A 272 20.97 -1.99 -14.12
C VAL A 272 19.47 -1.74 -13.97
N THR A 273 18.66 -2.19 -14.93
CA THR A 273 17.20 -2.02 -14.85
C THR A 273 16.61 -2.82 -13.69
N ALA A 274 17.00 -4.09 -13.54
CA ALA A 274 16.53 -4.96 -12.47
C ALA A 274 16.98 -4.47 -11.08
N THR A 275 18.26 -4.16 -10.88
CA THR A 275 18.76 -3.68 -9.57
C THR A 275 18.11 -2.36 -9.20
N ALA A 276 17.90 -1.46 -10.15
CA ALA A 276 17.24 -0.20 -9.88
C ALA A 276 15.75 -0.35 -9.54
N VAL A 277 15.02 -1.26 -10.19
CA VAL A 277 13.62 -1.53 -9.81
C VAL A 277 13.54 -2.14 -8.41
N ILE A 278 14.46 -3.05 -8.06
CA ILE A 278 14.54 -3.65 -6.71
C ILE A 278 14.86 -2.60 -5.65
N ILE A 279 15.85 -1.74 -5.89
CA ILE A 279 16.19 -0.65 -4.96
C ILE A 279 15.00 0.30 -4.81
N ASN A 280 14.34 0.66 -5.91
CA ASN A 280 13.15 1.49 -5.87
C ASN A 280 12.04 0.83 -5.04
N LEU A 281 11.81 -0.48 -5.18
CA LEU A 281 10.85 -1.23 -4.37
C LEU A 281 11.20 -1.16 -2.86
N VAL A 282 12.47 -1.39 -2.49
CA VAL A 282 12.91 -1.31 -1.09
C VAL A 282 12.69 0.09 -0.52
N VAL A 283 13.00 1.13 -1.29
CA VAL A 283 12.79 2.53 -0.90
C VAL A 283 11.30 2.83 -0.70
N ILE A 284 10.43 2.37 -1.62
CA ILE A 284 8.98 2.54 -1.50
C ILE A 284 8.47 1.90 -0.20
N ILE A 285 8.87 0.65 0.08
CA ILE A 285 8.46 -0.08 1.29
C ILE A 285 8.89 0.66 2.57
N LEU A 286 10.14 1.13 2.62
CA LEU A 286 10.65 1.85 3.80
C LEU A 286 9.93 3.19 4.00
N LEU A 287 9.66 3.92 2.92
CA LEU A 287 8.97 5.20 2.99
C LEU A 287 7.50 5.06 3.34
N ASP A 288 6.80 4.01 2.90
CA ASP A 288 5.39 3.78 3.22
C ASP A 288 5.17 3.69 4.74
N GLU A 289 6.10 3.06 5.48
CA GLU A 289 6.07 3.00 6.94
C GLU A 289 6.35 4.35 7.60
N VAL A 290 7.37 5.07 7.10
CA VAL A 290 7.70 6.41 7.58
C VAL A 290 6.53 7.38 7.36
N TYR A 291 5.88 7.33 6.20
CA TYR A 291 4.70 8.14 5.89
C TYR A 291 3.49 7.78 6.74
N GLY A 292 3.27 6.49 7.04
CA GLY A 292 2.25 6.08 8.01
C GLY A 292 2.48 6.66 9.41
N CYS A 293 3.74 6.68 9.86
CA CYS A 293 4.11 7.28 11.14
C CYS A 293 3.91 8.80 11.17
N ILE A 294 4.35 9.49 10.12
CA ILE A 294 4.23 10.94 10.00
C ILE A 294 2.77 11.35 9.88
N ALA A 295 1.94 10.63 9.12
CA ALA A 295 0.51 10.93 9.02
C ALA A 295 -0.19 10.84 10.38
N ARG A 296 0.15 9.82 11.20
CA ARG A 296 -0.36 9.70 12.58
C ARG A 296 0.10 10.85 13.46
N TRP A 297 1.38 11.21 13.41
CA TRP A 297 1.93 12.32 14.18
C TRP A 297 1.30 13.66 13.79
N LEU A 298 1.16 13.92 12.49
CA LEU A 298 0.58 15.15 11.96
C LEU A 298 -0.89 15.30 12.36
N THR A 299 -1.67 14.22 12.26
CA THR A 299 -3.07 14.22 12.68
C THR A 299 -3.20 14.40 14.20
N LYS A 300 -2.25 13.88 14.99
CA LYS A 300 -2.21 14.11 16.44
C LYS A 300 -1.94 15.57 16.80
N ILE A 301 -1.16 16.30 15.99
CA ILE A 301 -0.92 17.74 16.22
C ILE A 301 -2.19 18.57 15.98
N GLU A 302 -2.99 18.21 14.98
CA GLU A 302 -4.24 18.92 14.63
C GLU A 302 -5.29 18.88 15.74
N VAL A 303 -5.22 17.89 16.63
CA VAL A 303 -6.16 17.66 17.74
C VAL A 303 -7.62 17.84 17.29
N PRO A 304 -8.11 16.91 16.44
CA PRO A 304 -9.50 16.89 16.03
C PRO A 304 -10.43 16.64 17.24
N LYS A 305 -11.67 17.12 17.12
CA LYS A 305 -12.66 17.05 18.20
C LYS A 305 -13.15 15.62 18.44
N THR A 306 -13.47 14.90 17.37
CA THR A 306 -14.13 13.58 17.39
C THR A 306 -13.22 12.50 16.78
N GLU A 307 -13.44 11.24 17.15
CA GLU A 307 -12.65 10.13 16.61
C GLU A 307 -12.94 9.90 15.12
N LYS A 308 -14.19 10.09 14.68
CA LYS A 308 -14.55 10.10 13.25
C LYS A 308 -13.71 11.10 12.45
N SER A 309 -13.59 12.33 12.95
CA SER A 309 -12.78 13.34 12.26
C SER A 309 -11.29 13.04 12.31
N PHE A 310 -10.80 12.40 13.38
CA PHE A 310 -9.42 11.91 13.44
C PHE A 310 -9.15 10.85 12.38
N GLU A 311 -10.00 9.83 12.28
CA GLU A 311 -9.87 8.76 11.30
C GLU A 311 -9.95 9.28 9.86
N GLU A 312 -10.96 10.10 9.52
CA GLU A 312 -11.12 10.68 8.18
C GLU A 312 -9.87 11.48 7.75
N ARG A 313 -9.35 12.34 8.64
CA ARG A 313 -8.16 13.14 8.36
C ARG A 313 -6.90 12.29 8.23
N LEU A 314 -6.76 11.27 9.08
CA LEU A 314 -5.64 10.34 9.05
C LEU A 314 -5.65 9.54 7.74
N ILE A 315 -6.80 8.98 7.36
CA ILE A 315 -7.04 8.24 6.12
C ILE A 315 -6.66 9.09 4.92
N PHE A 316 -7.18 10.32 4.83
CA PHE A 316 -6.91 11.21 3.70
C PHE A 316 -5.41 11.54 3.56
N LYS A 317 -4.73 11.87 4.65
CA LYS A 317 -3.29 12.19 4.64
C LYS A 317 -2.42 10.99 4.32
N ALA A 318 -2.70 9.85 4.96
CA ALA A 318 -1.97 8.63 4.73
C ALA A 318 -2.14 8.16 3.27
N PHE A 319 -3.37 8.21 2.75
CA PHE A 319 -3.66 7.90 1.35
C PHE A 319 -2.88 8.79 0.39
N LEU A 320 -2.93 10.11 0.57
CA LEU A 320 -2.27 11.04 -0.34
C LEU A 320 -0.74 10.83 -0.38
N LEU A 321 -0.11 10.67 0.79
CA LEU A 321 1.34 10.42 0.88
C LEU A 321 1.73 9.08 0.25
N LYS A 322 1.01 8.01 0.55
CA LYS A 322 1.28 6.67 0.00
C LYS A 322 1.00 6.61 -1.51
N PHE A 323 -0.04 7.29 -1.98
CA PHE A 323 -0.39 7.40 -3.40
C PHE A 323 0.74 8.07 -4.18
N VAL A 324 1.20 9.25 -3.72
CA VAL A 324 2.31 9.95 -4.38
C VAL A 324 3.57 9.07 -4.36
N ASN A 325 3.91 8.43 -3.24
CA ASN A 325 5.08 7.56 -3.15
C ASN A 325 5.03 6.37 -4.13
N SER A 326 3.89 5.66 -4.16
CA SER A 326 3.74 4.44 -4.95
C SER A 326 3.65 4.72 -6.45
N TYR A 327 2.93 5.78 -6.84
CA TYR A 327 2.64 6.07 -8.25
C TYR A 327 3.62 7.03 -8.94
N THR A 328 4.38 7.87 -8.21
CA THR A 328 5.33 8.81 -8.85
C THR A 328 6.39 8.11 -9.71
N PRO A 329 7.04 7.01 -9.27
CA PRO A 329 7.99 6.29 -10.12
C PRO A 329 7.35 5.73 -11.39
N ILE A 330 6.08 5.32 -11.33
CA ILE A 330 5.32 4.77 -12.46
C ILE A 330 4.97 5.90 -13.44
N PHE A 331 4.48 7.04 -12.94
CA PHE A 331 4.21 8.23 -13.76
C PHE A 331 5.45 8.79 -14.43
N TYR A 332 6.60 8.75 -13.76
CA TYR A 332 7.86 9.17 -14.35
C TYR A 332 8.21 8.32 -15.59
N VAL A 333 8.18 6.99 -15.47
CA VAL A 333 8.52 6.08 -16.58
C VAL A 333 7.49 6.15 -17.71
N ALA A 334 6.21 6.33 -17.39
CA ALA A 334 5.15 6.42 -18.38
C ALA A 334 5.16 7.73 -19.19
N PHE A 335 5.34 8.88 -18.52
CA PHE A 335 5.10 10.20 -19.13
C PHE A 335 6.35 11.04 -19.35
N PHE A 336 7.36 10.95 -18.48
CA PHE A 336 8.50 11.87 -18.49
C PHE A 336 9.78 11.25 -19.08
N LYS A 337 9.95 9.94 -18.94
CA LYS A 337 11.13 9.23 -19.44
C LYS A 337 11.21 9.26 -20.98
N GLY A 338 12.38 9.59 -21.51
CA GLY A 338 12.64 9.62 -22.96
C GLY A 338 11.96 10.76 -23.74
N ARG A 339 11.16 11.64 -23.11
CA ARG A 339 10.49 12.77 -23.79
C ARG A 339 11.38 14.00 -23.95
N PHE A 340 12.31 14.23 -23.02
CA PHE A 340 13.09 15.48 -22.92
C PHE A 340 14.59 15.31 -23.18
N VAL A 341 14.98 14.43 -24.11
CA VAL A 341 16.39 14.07 -24.30
C VAL A 341 17.14 14.99 -25.26
N GLY A 342 16.43 15.66 -26.17
CA GLY A 342 17.03 16.46 -27.25
C GLY A 342 17.35 15.61 -28.48
N ARG A 343 18.29 16.07 -29.31
CA ARG A 343 18.71 15.41 -30.56
C ARG A 343 20.20 15.08 -30.53
N PRO A 344 20.68 14.10 -31.31
CA PRO A 344 22.11 13.86 -31.43
C PRO A 344 22.88 15.13 -31.81
N GLY A 345 23.82 15.53 -30.95
CA GLY A 345 24.60 16.77 -31.07
C GLY A 345 24.16 17.91 -30.16
N ASP A 346 22.92 17.88 -29.65
CA ASP A 346 22.38 18.87 -28.70
C ASP A 346 21.46 18.18 -27.70
N TYR A 347 22.08 17.59 -26.68
CA TYR A 347 21.39 16.85 -25.62
C TYR A 347 21.06 17.75 -24.43
N VAL A 348 19.94 17.46 -23.77
CA VAL A 348 19.56 18.16 -22.53
C VAL A 348 20.28 17.53 -21.35
N TYR A 349 21.13 18.33 -20.70
CA TYR A 349 21.88 17.94 -19.52
C TYR A 349 21.22 18.44 -18.24
N ILE A 350 20.87 17.52 -17.35
CA ILE A 350 20.47 17.84 -15.98
C ILE A 350 21.72 18.17 -15.16
N PHE A 351 21.65 19.27 -14.40
CA PHE A 351 22.76 19.82 -13.60
C PHE A 351 24.08 19.97 -14.38
N ARG A 352 24.00 20.20 -15.70
CA ARG A 352 25.14 20.38 -16.64
C ARG A 352 26.14 19.20 -16.74
N SER A 353 25.89 18.08 -16.05
CA SER A 353 26.84 16.96 -15.97
C SER A 353 26.23 15.61 -16.36
N PHE A 354 24.91 15.46 -16.31
CA PHE A 354 24.24 14.18 -16.57
C PHE A 354 23.23 14.31 -17.71
N ARG A 355 23.39 13.49 -18.76
CA ARG A 355 22.43 13.38 -19.87
C ARG A 355 21.12 12.75 -19.37
N MET A 356 19.99 13.28 -19.84
CA MET A 356 18.66 12.73 -19.54
C MET A 356 18.53 11.26 -19.97
N GLU A 357 17.77 10.47 -19.22
CA GLU A 357 17.59 9.03 -19.49
C GLU A 357 16.74 8.80 -20.76
N GLU A 358 17.22 7.90 -21.62
CA GLU A 358 16.53 7.46 -22.84
C GLU A 358 15.69 6.21 -22.61
N CYS A 359 14.71 5.98 -23.48
CA CYS A 359 13.96 4.73 -23.48
C CYS A 359 14.78 3.58 -24.08
N ALA A 360 14.44 2.35 -23.68
CA ALA A 360 14.89 1.16 -24.35
C ALA A 360 14.45 1.14 -25.84
N PRO A 361 15.17 0.43 -26.73
CA PRO A 361 14.98 0.41 -28.18
C PRO A 361 13.72 -0.32 -28.67
N GLY A 362 12.75 -0.58 -27.79
CA GLY A 362 11.39 -1.01 -28.11
C GLY A 362 10.32 -0.19 -27.37
N GLY A 363 10.70 0.96 -26.81
CA GLY A 363 9.87 1.82 -25.97
C GLY A 363 10.12 1.63 -24.47
N CYS A 364 9.55 2.55 -23.68
CA CYS A 364 9.58 2.49 -22.21
C CYS A 364 8.44 1.64 -21.61
N LEU A 365 7.51 1.15 -22.44
CA LEU A 365 6.32 0.42 -21.98
C LEU A 365 6.69 -0.90 -21.32
N MET A 366 7.67 -1.63 -21.86
CA MET A 366 8.18 -2.85 -21.23
C MET A 366 8.78 -2.60 -19.84
N GLU A 367 9.54 -1.52 -19.69
CA GLU A 367 10.10 -1.15 -18.38
C GLU A 367 8.99 -0.81 -17.39
N LEU A 368 7.94 -0.12 -17.84
CA LEU A 368 6.76 0.19 -17.04
C LEU A 368 6.03 -1.09 -16.59
N CYS A 369 5.78 -2.03 -17.50
CA CYS A 369 5.12 -3.30 -17.18
C CYS A 369 5.93 -4.14 -16.19
N ILE A 370 7.25 -4.22 -16.37
CA ILE A 370 8.14 -4.92 -15.44
C ILE A 370 8.13 -4.24 -14.07
N GLN A 371 8.20 -2.91 -14.03
CA GLN A 371 8.17 -2.14 -12.80
C GLN A 371 6.84 -2.32 -12.06
N LEU A 372 5.70 -2.24 -12.75
CA LEU A 372 4.37 -2.51 -12.19
C LEU A 372 4.28 -3.93 -11.64
N SER A 373 4.73 -4.92 -12.41
CA SER A 373 4.71 -6.33 -12.00
C SER A 373 5.54 -6.57 -10.73
N ILE A 374 6.75 -6.01 -10.67
CA ILE A 374 7.63 -6.15 -9.50
C ILE A 374 7.07 -5.38 -8.29
N ILE A 375 6.47 -4.20 -8.49
CA ILE A 375 5.85 -3.46 -7.38
C ILE A 375 4.61 -4.20 -6.86
N MET A 376 3.70 -4.62 -7.74
CA MET A 376 2.47 -5.33 -7.31
C MET A 376 2.79 -6.68 -6.67
N LEU A 377 3.58 -7.54 -7.34
CA LEU A 377 3.93 -8.85 -6.81
C LEU A 377 4.88 -8.74 -5.62
N GLY A 378 5.88 -7.86 -5.71
CA GLY A 378 6.87 -7.68 -4.66
C GLY A 378 6.26 -7.09 -3.40
N LYS A 379 5.42 -6.06 -3.51
CA LYS A 379 4.71 -5.49 -2.35
C LYS A 379 3.80 -6.53 -1.73
N GLN A 380 2.93 -7.20 -2.51
CA GLN A 380 2.03 -8.21 -1.96
C GLN A 380 2.77 -9.35 -1.28
N LEU A 381 3.85 -9.86 -1.90
CA LEU A 381 4.56 -11.04 -1.41
C LEU A 381 5.46 -10.71 -0.21
N ILE A 382 6.12 -9.55 -0.19
CA ILE A 382 6.96 -9.10 0.93
C ILE A 382 6.08 -8.65 2.10
N GLN A 383 5.03 -7.86 1.85
CA GLN A 383 4.19 -7.32 2.92
C GLN A 383 3.37 -8.42 3.60
N ASN A 384 2.72 -9.30 2.83
CA ASN A 384 1.93 -10.41 3.38
C ASN A 384 2.82 -11.42 4.13
N ASN A 385 3.89 -11.93 3.50
CA ASN A 385 4.70 -12.97 4.14
C ASN A 385 5.59 -12.45 5.29
N LEU A 386 6.16 -11.25 5.15
CA LEU A 386 7.19 -10.76 6.07
C LEU A 386 6.62 -9.84 7.15
N PHE A 387 5.69 -8.95 6.80
CA PHE A 387 5.09 -8.02 7.77
C PHE A 387 3.82 -8.57 8.39
N GLU A 388 2.88 -9.12 7.61
CA GLU A 388 1.59 -9.58 8.13
C GLU A 388 1.70 -10.90 8.89
N ILE A 389 2.45 -11.88 8.35
CA ILE A 389 2.69 -13.15 9.03
C ILE A 389 3.92 -13.07 9.96
N GLY A 390 5.00 -12.43 9.50
CA GLY A 390 6.29 -12.43 10.18
C GLY A 390 6.34 -11.56 11.44
N ILE A 391 5.87 -10.30 11.39
CA ILE A 391 5.94 -9.41 12.57
C ILE A 391 5.12 -9.94 13.74
N PRO A 392 3.84 -10.34 13.60
CA PRO A 392 3.05 -10.83 14.73
C PRO A 392 3.64 -12.08 15.36
N LYS A 393 4.14 -13.04 14.55
CA LYS A 393 4.82 -14.23 15.07
C LYS A 393 6.11 -13.88 15.81
N MET A 394 6.91 -12.96 15.28
CA MET A 394 8.14 -12.51 15.93
C MET A 394 7.85 -11.76 17.23
N LYS A 395 6.86 -10.86 17.26
CA LYS A 395 6.42 -10.17 18.49
C LYS A 395 5.90 -11.16 19.53
N LYS A 396 5.05 -12.11 19.13
CA LYS A 396 4.56 -13.19 20.00
C LYS A 396 5.72 -14.00 20.59
N PHE A 397 6.72 -14.33 19.77
CA PHE A 397 7.92 -15.04 20.21
C PHE A 397 8.79 -14.21 21.17
N ILE A 398 9.02 -12.92 20.89
CA ILE A 398 9.76 -12.03 21.78
C ILE A 398 9.03 -11.85 23.12
N ARG A 399 7.70 -11.71 23.10
CA ARG A 399 6.87 -11.59 24.31
C ARG A 399 6.90 -12.88 25.13
N TYR A 400 6.83 -14.04 24.46
CA TYR A 400 7.02 -15.35 25.08
C TYR A 400 8.41 -15.47 25.75
N LEU A 401 9.48 -15.06 25.07
CA LEU A 401 10.83 -15.06 25.64
C LEU A 401 10.96 -14.13 26.86
N ARG A 402 10.37 -12.91 26.82
CA ARG A 402 10.36 -12.00 27.97
C ARG A 402 9.59 -12.55 29.16
N LEU A 403 8.41 -13.13 28.92
CA LEU A 403 7.59 -13.75 29.96
C LEU A 403 8.30 -14.94 30.60
N ARG A 404 8.97 -15.79 29.79
CA ARG A 404 9.78 -16.90 30.29
C ARG A 404 10.97 -16.43 31.12
N ARG A 405 11.57 -15.28 30.78
CA ARG A 405 12.71 -14.69 31.52
C ARG A 405 12.30 -14.00 32.83
N GLN A 406 11.05 -13.55 32.95
CA GLN A 406 10.50 -12.93 34.17
C GLN A 406 9.88 -13.93 35.15
N SER A 407 9.70 -15.19 34.74
CA SER A 407 9.15 -16.23 35.61
C SER A 407 10.27 -16.79 36.51
N PRO A 408 10.14 -16.78 37.86
CA PRO A 408 11.12 -17.41 38.75
C PRO A 408 11.16 -18.93 38.54
N PRO A 409 12.29 -19.61 38.82
CA PRO A 409 12.48 -21.04 38.54
C PRO A 409 11.67 -21.98 39.47
N ASP A 410 11.08 -21.47 40.56
CA ASP A 410 10.41 -22.28 41.58
C ASP A 410 8.88 -22.10 41.58
N HIS A 411 8.20 -22.56 40.53
CA HIS A 411 6.78 -22.90 40.65
C HIS A 411 6.51 -24.27 40.05
N ASP A 412 6.02 -25.17 40.91
CA ASP A 412 5.67 -26.56 40.66
C ASP A 412 4.99 -26.83 39.30
N PRO A 413 5.23 -28.00 38.70
CA PRO A 413 4.74 -28.40 37.38
C PRO A 413 3.27 -28.87 37.38
N TYR A 414 2.44 -28.38 38.31
CA TYR A 414 1.00 -28.47 38.14
C TYR A 414 0.58 -27.33 37.22
N VAL A 415 0.44 -27.68 35.94
CA VAL A 415 -0.10 -26.84 34.87
C VAL A 415 -1.44 -26.24 35.32
N LYS A 416 -1.41 -25.07 35.98
CA LYS A 416 -2.61 -24.24 36.10
C LYS A 416 -2.99 -23.92 34.66
N ARG A 417 -4.08 -24.54 34.22
CA ARG A 417 -4.72 -24.24 32.93
C ARG A 417 -4.90 -22.73 32.88
N ARG A 418 -4.18 -22.06 31.97
CA ARG A 418 -4.22 -20.60 31.86
C ARG A 418 -5.67 -20.17 31.72
N GLN A 419 -6.03 -19.08 32.40
CA GLN A 419 -7.37 -18.55 32.27
C GLN A 419 -7.51 -17.86 30.91
N ARG A 420 -8.71 -17.89 30.31
CA ARG A 420 -8.95 -17.37 28.96
C ARG A 420 -8.50 -15.91 28.76
N TYR A 421 -8.72 -15.06 29.75
CA TYR A 421 -8.27 -13.66 29.68
C TYR A 421 -6.74 -13.54 29.68
N GLU A 422 -6.00 -14.47 30.28
CA GLU A 422 -4.53 -14.46 30.26
C GLU A 422 -4.00 -14.84 28.88
N GLU A 423 -4.68 -15.79 28.22
CA GLU A 423 -4.37 -16.20 26.85
C GLU A 423 -4.63 -15.05 25.87
N ASP A 424 -5.82 -14.44 25.94
CA ASP A 424 -6.19 -13.30 25.09
C ASP A 424 -5.31 -12.07 25.37
N TYR A 425 -4.88 -11.83 26.62
CA TYR A 425 -3.93 -10.75 26.94
C TYR A 425 -2.58 -10.89 26.23
N THR A 426 -2.16 -12.13 25.91
CA THR A 426 -0.91 -12.38 25.20
C THR A 426 -0.98 -12.09 23.71
N LEU A 427 -2.20 -11.96 23.15
CA LEU A 427 -2.41 -11.60 21.74
C LEU A 427 -2.05 -10.13 21.48
N GLU A 428 -1.83 -9.81 20.21
CA GLU A 428 -1.60 -8.43 19.77
C GLU A 428 -2.93 -7.66 19.72
N PRO A 429 -2.95 -6.38 20.14
CA PRO A 429 -4.16 -5.57 20.09
C PRO A 429 -4.56 -5.24 18.65
N PHE A 430 -5.87 -5.11 18.43
CA PHE A 430 -6.43 -4.73 17.13
C PHE A 430 -6.12 -3.26 16.79
N ALA A 431 -5.46 -3.01 15.65
CA ALA A 431 -5.02 -1.68 15.22
C ALA A 431 -6.01 -0.96 14.28
N GLY A 432 -7.21 -1.51 14.08
CA GLY A 432 -8.23 -0.98 13.16
C GLY A 432 -8.12 -1.55 11.73
N LEU A 433 -9.11 -1.23 10.89
CA LEU A 433 -9.19 -1.68 9.50
C LEU A 433 -8.54 -0.73 8.49
N THR A 434 -8.09 0.45 8.93
CA THR A 434 -7.56 1.47 8.02
C THR A 434 -6.32 1.03 7.25
N PRO A 435 -5.35 0.28 7.82
CA PRO A 435 -4.22 -0.22 7.04
C PRO A 435 -4.64 -1.25 5.97
N GLU A 436 -5.60 -2.12 6.31
CA GLU A 436 -6.14 -3.15 5.41
C GLU A 436 -6.85 -2.55 4.20
N TYR A 437 -7.76 -1.58 4.42
CA TYR A 437 -8.41 -0.86 3.32
C TYR A 437 -7.40 -0.07 2.48
N MET A 438 -6.39 0.54 3.11
CA MET A 438 -5.35 1.28 2.38
C MET A 438 -4.54 0.38 1.45
N GLU A 439 -4.26 -0.86 1.85
CA GLU A 439 -3.58 -1.82 0.99
C GLU A 439 -4.40 -2.15 -0.25
N MET A 440 -5.71 -2.36 -0.10
CA MET A 440 -6.57 -2.74 -1.23
C MET A 440 -6.92 -1.57 -2.16
N ILE A 441 -6.84 -0.33 -1.68
CA ILE A 441 -7.08 0.87 -2.48
C ILE A 441 -5.84 1.28 -3.30
N ILE A 442 -4.63 1.06 -2.77
CA ILE A 442 -3.36 1.40 -3.44
C ILE A 442 -3.03 0.34 -4.47
#